data_AF-A0A8H3HWQ0-F1
#
_entry.id   AF-A0A8H3HWQ0-F1
#
_cell.length_a   1.000
_cell.length_b   1.000
_cell.length_c   1.000
_cell.angle_alpha   90.00
_cell.angle_beta   90.00
_cell.angle_gamma   90.00
#
_symmetry.space_group_name_H-M   'P 1'
#
loop_
_entity.id
_entity.type
_entity.pdbx_description
1 polymer ?
#
loop_
_entity_poly.entity_id
_entity_poly.type
_entity_poly.pdbx_seq_one_letter_code
_entity_poly.pdbx_strand_id
1 'polypeptide(L)'
;MEDISVRSHAVPVSLALLSILYFWRQWSKARNPPSPTSFPIIGNLFSIPPDKEHLAFAKLGQQLNSDIVFLKIFGQKILVLNSAEAASDLLDKRSALYSDRDIPAMITDPTLMNWGMGVGTVKYNDIWRHYRRMMNSWLNMRVVAQYHSLQERHTRSLLPRLLNLTNQDQPFEHIKGEFFFATASLMFELAYGYKLQSPEDSFFKEATLAYHNLTAATMHTNFLVNLFPVMTYIPDWFPGTGWKRTAREWRIQQEKAKIEPYE
;
A
#
# COMPACT_ATOMS: atom_id res chain seq x y z
N MET A 1 25.03 26.97 -52.75
CA MET A 1 25.02 27.97 -51.65
C MET A 1 23.56 28.14 -51.20
N GLU A 2 22.93 27.06 -50.71
CA GLU A 2 21.45 27.01 -50.58
C GLU A 2 20.93 26.16 -49.40
N ASP A 3 21.79 25.78 -48.45
CA ASP A 3 21.43 24.77 -47.42
C ASP A 3 21.33 25.32 -45.99
N ILE A 4 21.51 26.63 -45.80
CA ILE A 4 21.57 27.25 -44.46
C ILE A 4 20.22 27.87 -44.05
N SER A 5 19.36 28.22 -45.01
CA SER A 5 18.06 28.85 -44.76
C SER A 5 17.01 27.92 -44.15
N VAL A 6 17.07 26.61 -44.43
CA VAL A 6 16.03 25.66 -43.98
C VAL A 6 16.16 25.32 -42.49
N ARG A 7 17.38 25.34 -41.93
CA ARG A 7 17.62 25.04 -40.50
C ARG A 7 17.21 26.18 -39.56
N SER A 8 17.22 27.44 -40.02
CA SER A 8 16.92 28.60 -39.15
C SER A 8 15.45 28.71 -38.77
N HIS A 9 14.54 28.23 -39.63
CA HIS A 9 13.09 28.23 -39.37
C HIS A 9 12.60 26.97 -38.65
N ALA A 10 13.38 25.88 -38.65
CA ALA A 10 12.99 24.63 -38.00
C ALA A 10 12.92 24.75 -36.46
N VAL A 11 13.82 25.51 -35.85
CA VAL A 11 13.87 25.73 -34.39
C VAL A 11 12.65 26.52 -33.88
N PRO A 12 12.28 27.69 -34.43
CA PRO A 12 11.11 28.43 -33.98
C PRO A 12 9.79 27.69 -34.26
N VAL A 13 9.68 26.94 -35.37
CA VAL A 13 8.50 26.10 -35.64
C VAL A 13 8.37 24.97 -34.63
N SER A 14 9.49 24.32 -34.26
CA SER A 14 9.50 23.28 -33.22
C SER A 14 9.11 23.84 -31.84
N LEU A 15 9.60 25.02 -31.47
CA LEU A 15 9.23 25.70 -30.22
C LEU A 15 7.77 26.15 -30.22
N ALA A 16 7.26 26.65 -31.34
CA ALA A 16 5.85 27.01 -31.51
C ALA A 16 4.93 25.78 -31.41
N LEU A 17 5.30 24.67 -32.04
CA LEU A 17 4.55 23.41 -31.93
C LEU A 17 4.59 22.84 -30.51
N LEU A 18 5.75 22.86 -29.84
CA LEU A 18 5.88 22.41 -28.45
C LEU A 18 5.06 23.29 -27.49
N SER A 19 5.03 24.60 -27.71
CA SER A 19 4.23 25.54 -26.91
C SER A 19 2.73 25.39 -27.20
N ILE A 20 2.32 25.25 -28.47
CA ILE A 20 0.93 24.95 -28.84
C ILE A 20 0.49 23.61 -28.23
N LEU A 21 1.31 22.55 -28.32
CA LEU A 21 1.01 21.25 -27.69
C LEU A 21 0.95 21.38 -26.18
N TYR A 22 1.83 22.17 -25.56
CA TYR A 22 1.80 22.45 -24.13
C TYR A 22 0.52 23.17 -23.71
N PHE A 23 0.13 24.25 -24.41
CA PHE A 23 -1.06 25.05 -24.13
C PHE A 23 -2.37 24.31 -24.46
N TRP A 24 -2.42 23.56 -25.56
CA TRP A 24 -3.58 22.75 -25.93
C TRP A 24 -3.82 21.64 -24.91
N ARG A 25 -2.74 21.01 -24.43
CA ARG A 25 -2.78 20.03 -23.33
C ARG A 25 -3.09 20.66 -21.97
N GLN A 26 -2.98 21.97 -21.81
CA GLN A 26 -3.44 22.71 -20.63
C GLN A 26 -4.94 23.05 -20.74
N TRP A 27 -5.41 23.41 -21.92
CA TRP A 27 -6.81 23.80 -22.19
C TRP A 27 -7.80 22.63 -22.14
N SER A 28 -7.37 21.41 -22.48
CA SER A 28 -8.25 20.23 -22.50
C SER A 28 -8.41 19.50 -21.16
N LYS A 29 -7.91 20.06 -20.05
CA LYS A 29 -7.94 19.37 -18.75
C LYS A 29 -9.17 19.78 -17.96
N ALA A 30 -9.99 18.79 -17.61
CA ALA A 30 -10.89 18.90 -16.47
C ALA A 30 -10.13 19.53 -15.29
N ARG A 31 -10.74 20.52 -14.63
CA ARG A 31 -10.16 21.13 -13.44
C ARG A 31 -9.93 20.01 -12.42
N ASN A 32 -8.66 19.76 -12.08
CA ASN A 32 -8.34 18.90 -10.96
C ASN A 32 -8.86 19.55 -9.67
N PRO A 33 -9.11 18.76 -8.62
CA PRO A 33 -9.34 19.30 -7.28
C PRO A 33 -8.19 20.23 -6.84
N PRO A 34 -8.41 21.06 -5.81
CA PRO A 34 -7.39 21.93 -5.26
C PRO A 34 -6.09 21.18 -4.95
N SER A 35 -4.97 21.80 -5.28
CA SER A 35 -3.63 21.24 -5.08
C SER A 35 -2.75 22.32 -4.46
N PRO A 36 -1.87 21.98 -3.50
CA PRO A 36 -0.80 22.88 -3.11
C PRO A 36 0.16 23.10 -4.28
N THR A 37 0.98 24.15 -4.17
CA THR A 37 2.01 24.46 -5.17
C THR A 37 2.88 23.23 -5.44
N SER A 38 3.07 22.94 -6.73
CA SER A 38 3.83 21.78 -7.20
C SER A 38 5.03 22.25 -8.03
N PHE A 39 6.12 21.50 -7.95
CA PHE A 39 7.31 21.76 -8.75
C PHE A 39 7.27 20.98 -10.07
N PRO A 40 7.94 21.47 -11.13
CA PRO A 40 8.11 20.70 -12.37
C PRO A 40 8.73 19.33 -12.10
N ILE A 41 8.27 18.30 -12.81
CA ILE A 41 8.73 16.90 -12.76
C ILE A 41 8.40 16.20 -11.42
N ILE A 42 8.92 16.70 -10.29
CA ILE A 42 8.78 16.09 -8.97
C ILE A 42 7.37 16.26 -8.37
N GLY A 43 6.67 17.34 -8.72
CA GLY A 43 5.33 17.65 -8.24
C GLY A 43 5.29 18.08 -6.77
N ASN A 44 4.47 17.42 -5.96
CA ASN A 44 4.15 17.72 -4.56
C ASN A 44 4.97 16.88 -3.57
N LEU A 45 6.10 16.30 -4.00
CA LEU A 45 6.95 15.47 -3.13
C LEU A 45 7.29 16.18 -1.80
N PHE A 46 7.65 17.46 -1.86
CA PHE A 46 8.00 18.25 -0.68
C PHE A 46 6.80 18.80 0.10
N SER A 47 5.58 18.55 -0.38
CA SER A 47 4.35 18.90 0.35
C SER A 47 3.95 17.82 1.36
N ILE A 48 4.63 16.67 1.37
CA ILE A 48 4.32 15.51 2.19
C ILE A 48 5.50 15.22 3.12
N PRO A 49 5.33 15.23 4.45
CA PRO A 49 6.39 14.85 5.37
C PRO A 49 6.65 13.33 5.31
N PRO A 50 7.87 12.88 5.63
CA PRO A 50 8.23 11.46 5.60
C PRO A 50 7.54 10.61 6.69
N ASP A 51 6.95 11.23 7.71
CA ASP A 51 6.21 10.56 8.78
C ASP A 51 4.86 11.24 9.03
N LYS A 52 3.89 10.47 9.51
CA LYS A 52 2.51 10.90 9.83
C LYS A 52 1.82 11.60 8.67
N GLU A 53 1.95 11.03 7.46
CA GLU A 53 1.36 11.57 6.22
C GLU A 53 -0.13 11.90 6.36
N HIS A 54 -0.89 11.08 7.08
CA HIS A 54 -2.31 11.31 7.37
C HIS A 54 -2.60 12.67 8.04
N LEU A 55 -1.73 13.13 8.95
CA LEU A 55 -1.88 14.44 9.59
C LEU A 55 -1.59 15.57 8.60
N ALA A 56 -0.59 15.38 7.73
CA ALA A 56 -0.25 16.35 6.70
C ALA A 56 -1.36 16.49 5.67
N PHE A 57 -1.94 15.37 5.23
CA PHE A 57 -3.07 15.33 4.32
C PHE A 57 -4.32 16.00 4.90
N ALA A 58 -4.63 15.77 6.18
CA ALA A 58 -5.71 16.46 6.87
C ALA A 58 -5.47 17.97 6.95
N LYS A 59 -4.25 18.39 7.31
CA LYS A 59 -3.86 19.81 7.36
C LYS A 59 -3.93 20.47 6.00
N LEU A 60 -3.51 19.79 4.93
CA LEU A 60 -3.61 20.30 3.55
C LEU A 60 -5.07 20.53 3.15
N GLY A 61 -5.98 19.62 3.52
CA GLY A 61 -7.41 19.80 3.30
C GLY A 61 -7.95 21.07 3.97
N GLN A 62 -7.57 21.30 5.23
CA GLN A 62 -7.93 22.50 5.97
C GLN A 62 -7.36 23.77 5.33
N GLN A 63 -6.07 23.77 4.97
CA GLN A 63 -5.39 24.92 4.36
C GLN A 63 -5.96 25.31 3.00
N LEU A 64 -6.37 24.32 2.20
CA LEU A 64 -6.97 24.53 0.88
C LEU A 64 -8.49 24.70 0.94
N ASN A 65 -9.09 24.62 2.12
CA ASN A 65 -10.53 24.60 2.35
C ASN A 65 -11.24 23.62 1.39
N SER A 66 -10.76 22.37 1.38
CA SER A 66 -11.22 21.36 0.43
C SER A 66 -11.24 19.95 1.01
N ASP A 67 -12.36 19.27 0.75
CA ASP A 67 -12.59 17.86 1.08
C ASP A 67 -11.81 16.89 0.19
N ILE A 68 -11.38 17.33 -1.00
CA ILE A 68 -10.63 16.51 -1.95
C ILE A 68 -9.39 17.28 -2.39
N VAL A 69 -8.21 16.78 -2.03
CA VAL A 69 -6.94 17.38 -2.41
C VAL A 69 -6.28 16.55 -3.49
N PHE A 70 -5.84 17.21 -4.56
CA PHE A 70 -5.06 16.59 -5.63
C PHE A 70 -3.58 16.80 -5.38
N LEU A 71 -2.79 15.73 -5.52
CA LEU A 71 -1.34 15.75 -5.45
C LEU A 71 -0.77 14.99 -6.64
N LYS A 72 0.44 15.35 -7.03
CA LYS A 72 1.19 14.65 -8.07
C LYS A 72 2.62 14.40 -7.60
N ILE A 73 3.11 13.17 -7.65
CA ILE A 73 4.49 12.83 -7.27
C ILE A 73 5.12 12.06 -8.43
N PHE A 74 6.20 12.60 -9.03
CA PHE A 74 6.89 11.97 -10.17
C PHE A 74 5.98 11.47 -11.32
N GLY A 75 4.82 12.11 -11.53
CA GLY A 75 3.85 11.67 -12.55
C GLY A 75 2.64 10.92 -11.99
N GLN A 76 2.79 10.23 -10.85
CA GLN A 76 1.71 9.55 -10.15
C GLN A 76 0.72 10.57 -9.59
N LYS A 77 -0.58 10.33 -9.79
CA LYS A 77 -1.66 11.20 -9.36
C LYS A 77 -2.28 10.62 -8.09
N ILE A 78 -2.39 11.44 -7.06
CA ILE A 78 -2.92 11.04 -5.76
C ILE A 78 -4.12 11.94 -5.47
N LEU A 79 -5.23 11.32 -5.07
CA LEU A 79 -6.41 12.02 -4.56
C LEU A 79 -6.55 11.68 -3.08
N VAL A 80 -6.52 12.71 -2.25
CA VAL A 80 -6.71 12.61 -0.80
C VAL A 80 -8.15 12.99 -0.48
N LEU A 81 -8.85 12.11 0.23
CA LEU A 81 -10.24 12.31 0.65
C LEU A 81 -10.28 12.67 2.14
N ASN A 82 -10.61 13.91 2.45
CA ASN A 82 -10.57 14.48 3.81
C ASN A 82 -11.96 14.60 4.46
N SER A 83 -13.04 14.17 3.78
CA SER A 83 -14.38 14.11 4.37
C SER A 83 -15.04 12.74 4.18
N ALA A 84 -15.92 12.39 5.11
CA ALA A 84 -16.69 11.15 5.06
C ALA A 84 -17.63 11.10 3.85
N GLU A 85 -18.17 12.27 3.44
CA GLU A 85 -19.00 12.39 2.25
C GLU A 85 -18.20 12.09 0.99
N ALA A 86 -17.03 12.70 0.81
CA ALA A 86 -16.15 12.43 -0.34
C ALA A 86 -15.72 10.95 -0.40
N ALA A 87 -15.43 10.35 0.76
CA ALA A 87 -15.11 8.93 0.86
C ALA A 87 -16.30 8.03 0.46
N SER A 88 -17.51 8.28 0.98
CA SER A 88 -18.72 7.54 0.62
C SER A 88 -19.06 7.68 -0.87
N ASP A 89 -19.00 8.90 -1.40
CA ASP A 89 -19.34 9.18 -2.79
C ASP A 89 -18.41 8.46 -3.78
N LEU A 90 -17.12 8.36 -3.48
CA LEU A 90 -16.14 7.71 -4.36
C LEU A 90 -16.02 6.21 -4.09
N LEU A 91 -15.82 5.81 -2.83
CA LEU A 91 -15.45 4.44 -2.50
C LEU A 91 -16.65 3.50 -2.29
N ASP A 92 -17.84 4.04 -2.02
CA ASP A 92 -19.07 3.26 -1.81
C ASP A 92 -20.03 3.40 -3.00
N LYS A 93 -20.62 4.58 -3.19
CA LYS A 93 -21.62 4.84 -4.25
C LYS A 93 -21.07 4.61 -5.66
N ARG A 94 -19.77 4.86 -5.86
CA ARG A 94 -19.05 4.65 -7.13
C ARG A 94 -18.00 3.54 -7.04
N SER A 95 -18.16 2.61 -6.11
CA SER A 95 -17.22 1.51 -5.86
C SER A 95 -16.79 0.77 -7.14
N ALA A 96 -17.70 0.54 -8.09
CA ALA A 96 -17.38 -0.12 -9.37
C ALA A 96 -16.27 0.59 -10.19
N LEU A 97 -16.08 1.91 -10.01
CA LEU A 97 -15.05 2.71 -10.68
C LEU A 97 -13.75 2.80 -9.88
N TYR A 98 -13.83 2.72 -8.55
CA TYR A 98 -12.70 2.98 -7.62
C TYR A 98 -12.24 1.75 -6.83
N SER A 99 -12.70 0.56 -7.21
CA SER A 99 -12.32 -0.69 -6.51
C SER A 99 -10.97 -1.26 -6.92
N ASP A 100 -10.34 -0.77 -7.99
CA ASP A 100 -9.01 -1.24 -8.39
C ASP A 100 -7.91 -0.81 -7.40
N ARG A 101 -6.72 -1.37 -7.55
CA ARG A 101 -5.59 -1.15 -6.64
C ARG A 101 -4.32 -0.79 -7.41
N ASP A 102 -3.74 0.33 -7.03
CA ASP A 102 -2.39 0.71 -7.45
C ASP A 102 -1.38 0.03 -6.51
N ILE A 103 -0.99 -1.20 -6.86
CA ILE A 103 -0.05 -1.98 -6.06
C ILE A 103 1.36 -1.82 -6.66
N PRO A 104 2.36 -1.44 -5.84
CA PRO A 104 3.69 -1.15 -6.36
C PRO A 104 4.39 -2.34 -7.04
N ALA A 105 5.33 -2.02 -7.94
CA ALA A 105 6.13 -3.00 -8.67
C ALA A 105 6.94 -3.91 -7.74
N MET A 106 7.42 -3.40 -6.59
CA MET A 106 8.13 -4.21 -5.59
C MET A 106 7.35 -5.48 -5.18
N ILE A 107 6.03 -5.37 -5.09
CA ILE A 107 5.12 -6.46 -4.69
C ILE A 107 4.72 -7.31 -5.90
N THR A 108 4.37 -6.68 -7.02
CA THR A 108 3.69 -7.36 -8.13
C THR A 108 4.63 -7.96 -9.16
N ASP A 109 5.88 -7.48 -9.27
CA ASP A 109 6.81 -7.93 -10.29
C ASP A 109 7.27 -9.39 -10.02
N PRO A 110 7.19 -10.29 -11.02
CA PRO A 110 7.60 -11.69 -10.87
C PRO A 110 9.08 -11.92 -10.55
N THR A 111 9.94 -10.95 -10.85
CA THR A 111 11.39 -10.99 -10.59
C THR A 111 11.75 -10.48 -9.20
N LEU A 112 10.77 -9.91 -8.48
CA LEU A 112 10.89 -9.33 -7.14
C LEU A 112 10.13 -10.19 -6.12
N MET A 113 9.25 -9.58 -5.30
CA MET A 113 8.51 -10.30 -4.26
C MET A 113 7.48 -11.29 -4.83
N ASN A 114 6.96 -11.03 -6.02
CA ASN A 114 5.92 -11.84 -6.68
C ASN A 114 4.72 -12.16 -5.76
N TRP A 115 4.23 -11.16 -5.02
CA TRP A 115 3.16 -11.29 -4.03
C TRP A 115 1.89 -10.50 -4.43
N GLY A 116 1.68 -10.32 -5.73
CA GLY A 116 0.53 -9.59 -6.30
C GLY A 116 -0.81 -10.34 -6.28
N MET A 117 -0.83 -11.62 -5.89
CA MET A 117 -2.03 -12.47 -5.93
C MET A 117 -2.73 -12.65 -4.57
N GLY A 118 -2.30 -11.91 -3.54
CA GLY A 118 -2.96 -11.91 -2.23
C GLY A 118 -4.29 -11.15 -2.29
N VAL A 119 -5.22 -11.45 -1.37
CA VAL A 119 -6.55 -10.80 -1.35
C VAL A 119 -6.45 -9.26 -1.28
N GLY A 120 -5.48 -8.74 -0.52
CA GLY A 120 -5.25 -7.30 -0.40
C GLY A 120 -4.45 -6.67 -1.55
N THR A 121 -3.80 -7.47 -2.38
CA THR A 121 -2.86 -7.01 -3.43
C THR A 121 -3.31 -7.35 -4.85
N VAL A 122 -4.30 -8.22 -5.02
CA VAL A 122 -4.86 -8.54 -6.34
C VAL A 122 -5.72 -7.38 -6.84
N LYS A 123 -5.54 -7.03 -8.11
CA LYS A 123 -6.33 -6.02 -8.82
C LYS A 123 -7.80 -6.40 -8.90
N TYR A 124 -8.66 -5.41 -9.11
CA TYR A 124 -10.09 -5.65 -9.24
C TYR A 124 -10.42 -6.42 -10.53
N ASN A 125 -10.70 -7.72 -10.39
CA ASN A 125 -11.02 -8.63 -11.49
C ASN A 125 -11.89 -9.81 -10.98
N ASP A 126 -12.12 -10.81 -11.82
CA ASP A 126 -12.86 -12.03 -11.44
C ASP A 126 -12.20 -12.81 -10.29
N ILE A 127 -10.87 -12.78 -10.20
CA ILE A 127 -10.10 -13.44 -9.13
C ILE A 127 -10.38 -12.75 -7.79
N TRP A 128 -10.30 -11.42 -7.74
CA TRP A 128 -10.67 -10.66 -6.55
C TRP A 128 -12.11 -10.93 -6.13
N ARG A 129 -13.05 -10.91 -7.10
CA ARG A 129 -14.47 -11.20 -6.84
C ARG A 129 -14.68 -12.64 -6.33
N HIS A 130 -13.86 -13.59 -6.77
CA HIS A 130 -13.88 -14.95 -6.27
C HIS A 130 -13.38 -15.03 -4.82
N TYR A 131 -12.21 -14.46 -4.50
CA TYR A 131 -11.70 -14.39 -3.13
C TYR A 131 -12.71 -13.72 -2.18
N ARG A 132 -13.32 -12.62 -2.60
CA ARG A 132 -14.31 -11.90 -1.78
C ARG A 132 -15.54 -12.75 -1.48
N ARG A 133 -16.05 -13.50 -2.47
CA ARG A 133 -17.17 -14.44 -2.28
C ARG A 133 -16.81 -15.55 -1.29
N MET A 134 -15.62 -16.15 -1.46
CA MET A 134 -15.13 -17.19 -0.56
C MET A 134 -14.99 -16.67 0.87
N MET A 135 -14.34 -15.52 1.09
CA MET A 135 -14.22 -14.95 2.44
C MET A 135 -15.58 -14.61 3.04
N ASN A 136 -16.52 -14.11 2.24
CA ASN A 136 -17.85 -13.73 2.74
C ASN A 136 -18.65 -14.94 3.27
N SER A 137 -18.45 -16.16 2.73
CA SER A 137 -19.10 -17.35 3.29
C SER A 137 -18.68 -17.65 4.73
N TRP A 138 -17.49 -17.20 5.14
CA TRP A 138 -16.94 -17.43 6.48
C TRP A 138 -17.02 -16.22 7.41
N LEU A 139 -17.10 -15.00 6.85
CA LEU A 139 -16.95 -13.74 7.59
C LEU A 139 -18.18 -12.83 7.52
N ASN A 140 -19.32 -13.30 7.00
CA ASN A 140 -20.55 -12.51 7.03
C ASN A 140 -21.14 -12.44 8.45
N MET A 141 -21.99 -11.44 8.68
CA MET A 141 -22.58 -11.10 9.97
C MET A 141 -23.29 -12.27 10.67
N ARG A 142 -23.87 -13.22 9.93
CA ARG A 142 -24.55 -14.38 10.53
C ARG A 142 -23.56 -15.47 10.92
N VAL A 143 -22.55 -15.69 10.09
CA VAL A 143 -21.58 -16.78 10.26
C VAL A 143 -20.56 -16.47 11.34
N VAL A 144 -20.17 -15.20 11.52
CA VAL A 144 -19.16 -14.82 12.52
C VAL A 144 -19.53 -15.19 13.96
N ALA A 145 -20.82 -15.32 14.28
CA ALA A 145 -21.29 -15.71 15.61
C ALA A 145 -20.80 -17.11 16.03
N GLN A 146 -20.49 -18.00 15.07
CA GLN A 146 -19.95 -19.32 15.37
C GLN A 146 -18.58 -19.26 16.04
N TYR A 147 -17.84 -18.15 15.87
CA TYR A 147 -16.51 -17.97 16.44
C TYR A 147 -16.51 -17.37 17.85
N HIS A 148 -17.68 -17.02 18.42
CA HIS A 148 -17.75 -16.38 19.75
C HIS A 148 -17.11 -17.24 20.85
N SER A 149 -17.34 -18.55 20.85
CA SER A 149 -16.74 -19.46 21.83
C SER A 149 -15.21 -19.50 21.73
N LEU A 150 -14.68 -19.43 20.51
CA LEU A 150 -13.25 -19.37 20.24
C LEU A 150 -12.66 -18.02 20.69
N GLN A 151 -13.32 -16.91 20.34
CA GLN A 151 -12.93 -15.57 20.80
C GLN A 151 -12.93 -15.46 22.32
N GLU A 152 -13.93 -16.02 22.99
CA GLU A 152 -14.02 -16.02 24.45
C GLU A 152 -12.87 -16.81 25.07
N ARG A 153 -12.50 -17.96 24.49
CA ARG A 153 -11.36 -18.76 24.96
C ARG A 153 -10.05 -17.97 24.86
N HIS A 154 -9.76 -17.37 23.70
CA HIS A 154 -8.56 -16.55 23.50
C HIS A 154 -8.56 -15.31 24.41
N THR A 155 -9.73 -14.70 24.65
CA THR A 155 -9.89 -13.58 25.58
C THR A 155 -9.59 -14.00 27.01
N ARG A 156 -10.12 -15.15 27.47
CA ARG A 156 -9.83 -15.70 28.81
C ARG A 156 -8.34 -15.98 29.02
N SER A 157 -7.62 -16.38 27.98
CA SER A 157 -6.16 -16.57 28.05
C SER A 157 -5.40 -15.24 28.03
N LEU A 158 -5.91 -14.20 27.37
CA LEU A 158 -5.31 -12.87 27.33
C LEU A 158 -5.39 -12.15 28.68
N LEU A 159 -6.52 -12.25 29.40
CA LEU A 159 -6.76 -11.49 30.63
C LEU A 159 -5.68 -11.72 31.72
N PRO A 160 -5.28 -12.96 32.07
CA PRO A 160 -4.19 -13.19 33.01
C PRO A 160 -2.84 -12.63 32.53
N ARG A 161 -2.55 -12.70 31.23
CA ARG A 161 -1.31 -12.13 30.68
C ARG A 161 -1.28 -10.62 30.85
N LEU A 162 -2.39 -9.93 30.57
CA LEU A 162 -2.52 -8.49 30.81
C LEU A 162 -2.41 -8.12 32.30
N LEU A 163 -2.99 -8.92 33.21
CA LEU A 163 -2.87 -8.70 34.65
C LEU A 163 -1.42 -8.77 35.14
N ASN A 164 -0.60 -9.62 34.52
CA ASN A 164 0.81 -9.78 34.88
C ASN A 164 1.72 -8.65 34.34
N LEU A 165 1.22 -7.78 33.45
CA LEU A 165 2.00 -6.69 32.85
C LEU A 165 1.98 -5.37 33.66
N THR A 166 1.10 -5.24 34.65
CA THR A 166 0.85 -3.97 35.35
C THR A 166 2.06 -3.41 36.11
N ASN A 167 3.09 -4.22 36.36
CA ASN A 167 4.28 -3.86 37.12
C ASN A 167 5.57 -3.79 36.26
N GLN A 168 5.45 -3.77 34.92
CA GLN A 168 6.60 -3.75 34.02
C GLN A 168 6.92 -2.35 33.49
N ASP A 169 8.20 -2.13 33.16
CA ASP A 169 8.62 -0.99 32.36
C ASP A 169 7.96 -1.03 30.98
N GLN A 170 7.64 0.13 30.40
CA GLN A 170 6.98 0.25 29.08
C GLN A 170 5.67 -0.55 28.92
N PRO A 171 4.66 -0.32 29.78
CA PRO A 171 3.42 -1.10 29.79
C PRO A 171 2.67 -1.06 28.45
N PHE A 172 2.76 0.03 27.70
CA PHE A 172 2.08 0.17 26.42
C PHE A 172 2.57 -0.83 25.35
N GLU A 173 3.89 -0.99 25.18
CA GLU A 173 4.43 -1.90 24.17
C GLU A 173 4.15 -3.37 24.54
N HIS A 174 4.23 -3.70 25.83
CA HIS A 174 3.86 -5.04 26.31
C HIS A 174 2.37 -5.34 26.09
N ILE A 175 1.47 -4.41 26.42
CA ILE A 175 0.03 -4.55 26.16
C ILE A 175 -0.23 -4.76 24.67
N LYS A 176 0.38 -3.93 23.81
CA LYS A 176 0.27 -4.04 22.36
C LYS A 176 0.75 -5.40 21.85
N GLY A 177 1.88 -5.90 22.37
CA GLY A 177 2.40 -7.23 22.06
C GLY A 177 1.42 -8.34 22.43
N GLU A 178 0.83 -8.29 23.62
CA GLU A 178 -0.16 -9.27 24.07
C GLU A 178 -1.45 -9.28 23.23
N PHE A 179 -1.96 -8.09 22.86
CA PHE A 179 -3.11 -7.98 21.95
C PHE A 179 -2.77 -8.53 20.56
N PHE A 180 -1.58 -8.22 20.05
CA PHE A 180 -1.13 -8.70 18.74
C PHE A 180 -1.01 -10.24 18.74
N PHE A 181 -0.37 -10.81 19.76
CA PHE A 181 -0.23 -12.26 19.93
C PHE A 181 -1.59 -12.96 20.09
N ALA A 182 -2.49 -12.43 20.91
CA ALA A 182 -3.83 -13.01 21.09
C ALA A 182 -4.66 -12.97 19.79
N THR A 183 -4.58 -11.85 19.04
CA THR A 183 -5.28 -11.72 17.75
C THR A 183 -4.70 -12.67 16.72
N ALA A 184 -3.37 -12.81 16.64
CA ALA A 184 -2.72 -13.77 15.74
C ALA A 184 -3.09 -15.22 16.11
N SER A 185 -3.10 -15.55 17.40
CA SER A 185 -3.49 -16.89 17.90
C SER A 185 -4.92 -17.25 17.50
N LEU A 186 -5.85 -16.32 17.66
CA LEU A 186 -7.23 -16.48 17.20
C LEU A 186 -7.29 -16.66 15.67
N MET A 187 -6.59 -15.81 14.91
CA MET A 187 -6.62 -15.86 13.44
C MET A 187 -6.00 -17.15 12.89
N PHE A 188 -4.90 -17.63 13.47
CA PHE A 188 -4.26 -18.87 13.03
C PHE A 188 -5.06 -20.11 13.39
N GLU A 189 -5.69 -20.15 14.57
CA GLU A 189 -6.61 -21.25 14.92
C GLU A 189 -7.84 -21.24 14.00
N LEU A 190 -8.36 -20.06 13.64
CA LEU A 190 -9.51 -19.94 12.73
C LEU A 190 -9.16 -20.32 11.29
N ALA A 191 -8.03 -19.82 10.77
CA ALA A 191 -7.67 -19.98 9.36
C ALA A 191 -7.01 -21.33 9.06
N TYR A 192 -6.16 -21.83 9.97
CA TYR A 192 -5.33 -23.02 9.76
C TYR A 192 -5.61 -24.14 10.77
N GLY A 193 -6.41 -23.90 11.81
CA GLY A 193 -6.48 -24.81 12.96
C GLY A 193 -5.21 -24.81 13.81
N TYR A 194 -4.26 -23.92 13.52
CA TYR A 194 -2.95 -23.88 14.16
C TYR A 194 -3.02 -23.17 15.52
N LYS A 195 -2.66 -23.91 16.59
CA LYS A 195 -2.70 -23.39 17.96
C LYS A 195 -1.34 -22.86 18.37
N LEU A 196 -1.19 -21.55 18.33
CA LEU A 196 0.01 -20.88 18.82
C LEU A 196 0.26 -21.16 20.30
N GLN A 197 1.49 -21.55 20.62
CA GLN A 197 1.90 -21.88 21.99
C GLN A 197 2.61 -20.72 22.69
N SER A 198 3.38 -19.93 21.95
CA SER A 198 4.26 -18.90 22.50
C SER A 198 4.52 -17.79 21.48
N PRO A 199 4.81 -16.55 21.91
CA PRO A 199 5.36 -15.51 21.03
C PRO A 199 6.67 -15.91 20.35
N GLU A 200 7.36 -16.93 20.87
CA GLU A 200 8.60 -17.44 20.30
C GLU A 200 8.41 -18.45 19.16
N ASP A 201 7.16 -18.81 18.86
CA ASP A 201 6.77 -19.75 17.81
C ASP A 201 7.31 -19.30 16.44
N SER A 202 7.94 -20.24 15.72
CA SER A 202 8.58 -19.99 14.43
C SER A 202 7.59 -19.44 13.42
N PHE A 203 6.41 -20.06 13.31
CA PHE A 203 5.39 -19.65 12.34
C PHE A 203 4.89 -18.23 12.64
N PHE A 204 4.67 -17.91 13.92
CA PHE A 204 4.27 -16.55 14.30
C PHE A 204 5.31 -15.49 13.94
N LYS A 205 6.60 -15.77 14.16
CA LYS A 205 7.68 -14.85 13.79
C LYS A 205 7.78 -14.67 12.28
N GLU A 206 7.73 -15.75 11.52
CA GLU A 206 7.82 -15.71 10.06
C GLU A 206 6.62 -14.97 9.46
N ALA A 207 5.40 -15.23 9.95
CA ALA A 207 4.20 -14.52 9.52
C ALA A 207 4.25 -13.02 9.85
N THR A 208 4.73 -12.68 11.05
CA THR A 208 4.90 -11.28 11.48
C THR A 208 5.94 -10.55 10.64
N LEU A 209 7.05 -11.21 10.34
CA LEU A 209 8.12 -10.67 9.50
C LEU A 209 7.64 -10.50 8.05
N ALA A 210 6.94 -11.48 7.50
CA ALA A 210 6.35 -11.40 6.16
C ALA A 210 5.35 -10.23 6.05
N TYR A 211 4.51 -10.02 7.07
CA TYR A 211 3.59 -8.88 7.15
C TYR A 211 4.33 -7.53 7.23
N HIS A 212 5.40 -7.46 8.02
CA HIS A 212 6.24 -6.26 8.11
C HIS A 212 6.89 -5.93 6.76
N ASN A 213 7.48 -6.93 6.10
CA ASN A 213 8.09 -6.79 4.78
C ASN A 213 7.08 -6.33 3.72
N LEU A 214 5.87 -6.90 3.72
CA LEU A 214 4.79 -6.46 2.83
C LEU A 214 4.40 -5.00 3.08
N THR A 215 4.29 -4.59 4.34
CA THR A 215 3.99 -3.20 4.72
C THR A 215 5.08 -2.27 4.20
N ALA A 216 6.34 -2.62 4.41
CA ALA A 216 7.48 -1.85 3.91
C ALA A 216 7.51 -1.76 2.38
N ALA A 217 7.17 -2.84 1.67
CA ALA A 217 7.10 -2.87 0.20
C ALA A 217 5.94 -2.05 -0.39
N THR A 218 4.84 -1.92 0.36
CA THR A 218 3.64 -1.18 -0.05
C THR A 218 3.85 0.33 0.00
N MET A 219 4.74 0.81 0.87
CA MET A 219 5.09 2.23 0.93
C MET A 219 5.83 2.64 -0.34
N HIS A 220 5.22 3.56 -1.10
CA HIS A 220 5.73 3.98 -2.41
C HIS A 220 7.10 4.67 -2.31
N THR A 221 7.37 5.32 -1.17
CA THR A 221 8.60 6.06 -0.91
C THR A 221 9.77 5.19 -0.44
N ASN A 222 9.52 3.97 0.03
CA ASN A 222 10.57 3.07 0.54
C ASN A 222 11.46 2.49 -0.56
N PHE A 223 10.93 2.32 -1.79
CA PHE A 223 11.66 1.73 -2.90
C PHE A 223 11.46 2.54 -4.17
N LEU A 224 12.55 3.01 -4.79
CA LEU A 224 12.46 3.81 -6.02
C LEU A 224 11.78 3.08 -7.18
N VAL A 225 11.83 1.74 -7.22
CA VAL A 225 11.11 0.93 -8.23
C VAL A 225 9.59 1.12 -8.16
N ASN A 226 9.05 1.51 -7.00
CA ASN A 226 7.63 1.82 -6.84
C ASN A 226 7.26 3.12 -7.56
N LEU A 227 8.17 4.09 -7.62
CA LEU A 227 8.01 5.35 -8.35
C LEU A 227 8.39 5.21 -9.83
N PHE A 228 9.41 4.39 -10.11
CA PHE A 228 9.96 4.18 -11.43
C PHE A 228 10.02 2.68 -11.75
N PRO A 229 8.90 2.06 -12.19
CA PRO A 229 8.86 0.62 -12.48
C PRO A 229 9.89 0.16 -13.51
N VAL A 230 10.38 1.05 -14.38
CA VAL A 230 11.47 0.75 -15.34
C VAL A 230 12.76 0.28 -14.66
N MET A 231 12.94 0.56 -13.37
CA MET A 231 14.10 0.09 -12.60
C MET A 231 14.15 -1.42 -12.44
N THR A 232 13.06 -2.16 -12.68
CA THR A 232 13.06 -3.63 -12.68
C THR A 232 14.00 -4.20 -13.74
N TYR A 233 14.23 -3.48 -14.85
CA TYR A 233 15.12 -3.90 -15.93
C TYR A 233 16.62 -3.67 -15.67
N ILE A 234 16.98 -2.92 -14.61
CA ILE A 234 18.38 -2.63 -14.30
C ILE A 234 19.08 -3.93 -13.85
N PRO A 235 20.22 -4.33 -14.43
CA PRO A 235 20.91 -5.56 -14.02
C PRO A 235 21.35 -5.57 -12.55
N ASP A 236 21.41 -6.76 -11.94
CA ASP A 236 21.75 -6.95 -10.52
C ASP A 236 23.16 -6.49 -10.13
N TRP A 237 24.09 -6.40 -11.09
CA TRP A 237 25.45 -5.91 -10.85
C TRP A 237 25.52 -4.38 -10.73
N PHE A 238 24.48 -3.66 -11.17
CA PHE A 238 24.49 -2.20 -11.17
C PHE A 238 24.43 -1.66 -9.73
N PRO A 239 25.27 -0.68 -9.37
CA PRO A 239 25.27 -0.10 -8.03
C PRO A 239 23.89 0.43 -7.61
N GLY A 240 23.48 0.15 -6.37
CA GLY A 240 22.20 0.61 -5.82
C GLY A 240 21.00 -0.30 -6.11
N THR A 241 21.21 -1.49 -6.71
CA THR A 241 20.14 -2.49 -6.93
C THR A 241 20.00 -3.53 -5.81
N GLY A 242 20.63 -3.29 -4.64
CA GLY A 242 20.59 -4.22 -3.49
C GLY A 242 19.18 -4.59 -3.02
N TRP A 243 18.21 -3.71 -3.23
CA TRP A 243 16.79 -3.95 -2.95
C TRP A 243 16.21 -5.15 -3.73
N LYS A 244 16.77 -5.52 -4.88
CA LYS A 244 16.36 -6.72 -5.63
C LYS A 244 16.66 -8.00 -4.87
N ARG A 245 17.81 -8.04 -4.18
CA ARG A 245 18.16 -9.17 -3.31
C ARG A 245 17.19 -9.25 -2.14
N THR A 246 16.91 -8.12 -1.48
CA THR A 246 15.92 -8.04 -0.41
C THR A 246 14.54 -8.52 -0.88
N ALA A 247 14.09 -8.12 -2.08
CA ALA A 247 12.82 -8.56 -2.65
C ALA A 247 12.74 -10.09 -2.80
N ARG A 248 13.84 -10.74 -3.24
CA ARG A 248 13.92 -12.19 -3.40
C ARG A 248 13.98 -12.92 -2.05
N GLU A 249 14.70 -12.36 -1.07
CA GLU A 249 14.70 -12.89 0.30
C GLU A 249 13.30 -12.82 0.92
N TRP A 250 12.60 -11.70 0.73
CA TRP A 250 11.21 -11.53 1.17
C TRP A 250 10.24 -12.45 0.43
N ARG A 251 10.50 -12.78 -0.84
CA ARG A 251 9.74 -13.78 -1.60
C ARG A 251 9.88 -15.17 -0.96
N ILE A 252 11.10 -15.59 -0.62
CA ILE A 252 11.34 -16.89 0.01
C ILE A 252 10.64 -16.94 1.37
N GLN A 253 10.73 -15.87 2.17
CA GLN A 253 10.05 -15.78 3.47
C GLN A 253 8.52 -15.87 3.33
N GLN A 254 7.90 -15.15 2.41
CA GLN A 254 6.44 -15.22 2.25
C GLN A 254 5.96 -16.56 1.69
N GLU A 255 6.78 -17.25 0.89
CA GLU A 255 6.49 -18.62 0.46
C GLU A 255 6.57 -19.60 1.64
N LYS A 256 7.59 -19.50 2.50
CA LYS A 256 7.72 -20.30 3.73
C LYS A 256 6.55 -20.08 4.68
N ALA A 257 6.21 -18.82 4.98
CA ALA A 257 5.12 -18.47 5.90
C ALA A 257 3.74 -18.96 5.42
N LYS A 258 3.56 -19.29 4.14
CA LYS A 258 2.30 -19.88 3.63
C LYS A 258 2.20 -21.38 3.88
N ILE A 259 3.32 -22.07 3.97
CA ILE A 259 3.38 -23.55 4.00
C ILE A 259 3.55 -24.04 5.44
N GLU A 260 4.28 -23.31 6.27
CA GLU A 260 4.64 -23.69 7.65
C GLU A 260 3.45 -24.16 8.53
N PRO A 261 2.22 -23.62 8.43
CA PRO A 261 1.09 -24.14 9.22
C PRO A 261 0.65 -25.57 8.90
N TYR A 262 1.09 -26.12 7.75
CA TYR A 262 0.72 -27.44 7.26
C TYR A 262 1.81 -28.50 7.45
N GLU A 263 2.99 -28.10 7.93
CA GLU A 263 4.11 -28.99 8.28
C GLU A 263 4.02 -29.42 9.74
#